data_AF-A0A917C5W4-F1
#
_entry.id   AF-A0A917C5W4-F1
#
_cell.length_a   1.000
_cell.length_b   1.000
_cell.length_c   1.000
_cell.angle_alpha   90.00
_cell.angle_beta   90.00
_cell.angle_gamma   90.00
#
_symmetry.space_group_name_H-M   'P 1'
#
loop_
_entity.id
_entity.type
_entity.pdbx_description
1 polymer ?
#
loop_
_entity_poly.entity_id
_entity_poly.type
_entity_poly.pdbx_seq_one_letter_code
_entity_poly.pdbx_strand_id
1 'polypeptide(L)'
;MSTVSPQITDAVTQANVKVVAEAPAMAMGSLYQTAAHSTGLMFANAVTTQNNQNILAQAATTQGVMQIYSIDTISDAIAVVQMLQGSQAT
;
A
#
# COMPACT_ATOMS: atom_id res chain seq x y z
N MET A 1 53.04 -33.93 -25.57
CA MET A 1 51.89 -33.12 -25.13
C MET A 1 50.72 -34.07 -24.99
N SER A 2 50.22 -34.28 -23.77
CA SER A 2 49.13 -35.24 -23.50
C SER A 2 47.81 -34.64 -23.99
N THR A 3 47.32 -35.12 -25.13
CA THR A 3 46.04 -34.67 -25.68
C THR A 3 44.92 -35.27 -24.85
N VAL A 4 44.11 -34.41 -24.23
CA VAL A 4 42.89 -34.82 -23.52
C VAL A 4 41.97 -35.61 -24.46
N SER A 5 41.25 -36.59 -23.92
CA SER A 5 40.36 -37.44 -24.74
C SER A 5 39.20 -36.61 -25.30
N PRO A 6 38.87 -36.72 -26.61
CA PRO A 6 37.77 -35.99 -27.22
C PRO A 6 36.42 -36.16 -26.50
N GLN A 7 36.12 -37.35 -25.97
CA GLN A 7 34.86 -37.57 -25.24
C GLN A 7 34.79 -36.77 -23.94
N ILE A 8 35.94 -36.52 -23.28
CA ILE A 8 36.01 -35.70 -22.08
C ILE A 8 35.79 -34.23 -22.44
N THR A 9 36.41 -33.77 -23.53
CA THR A 9 36.22 -32.40 -24.04
C THR A 9 34.77 -32.14 -24.42
N ASP A 10 34.10 -33.08 -25.08
CA ASP A 10 32.68 -32.96 -25.42
C ASP A 10 31.78 -32.98 -24.18
N ALA A 11 32.03 -33.88 -23.22
CA ALA A 11 31.25 -33.95 -21.99
C ALA A 11 31.33 -32.65 -21.18
N VAL A 12 32.53 -32.06 -21.06
CA VAL A 12 32.73 -30.77 -20.37
C VAL A 12 32.07 -29.63 -21.14
N THR A 13 32.17 -29.62 -22.48
CA THR A 13 31.54 -28.59 -23.31
C THR A 13 30.01 -28.66 -23.20
N GLN A 14 29.43 -29.87 -23.24
CA GLN A 14 27.99 -30.06 -23.06
C GLN A 14 27.52 -29.67 -21.66
N ALA A 15 28.23 -30.07 -20.61
CA ALA A 15 27.90 -29.69 -19.24
C ALA A 15 27.91 -28.16 -19.05
N ASN A 16 28.93 -27.47 -19.59
CA ASN A 16 29.02 -26.01 -19.52
C ASN A 16 27.89 -25.32 -20.30
N VAL A 17 27.57 -25.80 -21.51
CA VAL A 17 26.47 -25.24 -22.32
C VAL A 17 25.12 -25.48 -21.64
N LYS A 18 24.91 -26.67 -21.06
CA LYS A 18 23.69 -27.00 -20.31
C LYS A 18 23.50 -26.07 -19.12
N VAL A 19 24.53 -25.83 -18.31
CA VAL A 19 24.43 -24.93 -17.14
C VAL A 19 24.08 -23.50 -17.57
N VAL A 20 24.70 -22.98 -18.64
CA VAL A 20 24.36 -21.65 -19.17
C VAL A 20 22.92 -21.59 -19.70
N ALA A 21 22.40 -22.69 -20.25
CA ALA A 21 21.02 -22.77 -20.71
C ALA A 21 20.00 -22.90 -19.57
N GLU A 22 20.34 -23.59 -18.48
CA GLU A 22 19.46 -23.82 -17.32
C GLU A 22 19.46 -22.65 -16.33
N ALA A 23 20.55 -21.90 -16.22
CA ALA A 23 20.68 -20.77 -15.30
C ALA A 23 19.60 -19.68 -15.51
N PRO A 24 19.25 -19.27 -16.75
CA PRO A 24 18.13 -18.37 -17.00
C PRO A 24 16.79 -18.94 -16.51
N ALA A 25 16.51 -20.22 -16.72
CA ALA A 25 15.24 -20.83 -16.29
C ALA A 25 15.10 -20.82 -14.76
N MET A 26 16.18 -21.12 -14.04
CA MET A 26 16.23 -21.06 -12.58
C MET A 26 16.08 -19.63 -12.05
N ALA A 27 16.78 -18.66 -12.68
CA ALA A 27 16.66 -17.25 -12.33
C ALA A 27 15.26 -16.69 -12.63
N MET A 28 14.64 -17.07 -13.74
CA MET A 28 13.27 -16.67 -14.06
C MET A 28 12.26 -17.32 -13.11
N GLY A 29 12.48 -18.57 -12.69
CA GLY A 29 11.65 -19.23 -11.68
C GLY A 29 11.64 -18.48 -10.35
N SER A 30 12.82 -18.09 -9.86
CA SER A 30 12.92 -17.30 -8.63
C SER A 30 12.35 -15.89 -8.80
N LEU A 31 12.60 -15.24 -9.94
CA LEU A 31 12.02 -13.92 -10.22
C LEU A 31 10.49 -13.95 -10.30
N TYR A 32 9.88 -14.96 -10.92
CA TYR A 32 8.42 -15.08 -10.94
C TYR A 32 7.85 -15.33 -9.54
N GLN A 33 8.52 -16.13 -8.72
CA GLN A 33 8.12 -16.34 -7.33
C GLN A 33 8.20 -15.04 -6.53
N THR A 34 9.31 -14.29 -6.65
CA THR A 34 9.49 -12.99 -5.99
C THR A 34 8.49 -11.95 -6.51
N ALA A 35 8.23 -11.90 -7.82
CA ALA A 35 7.27 -10.99 -8.42
C ALA A 35 5.84 -11.29 -7.95
N ALA A 36 5.43 -12.56 -7.91
CA ALA A 36 4.14 -12.99 -7.40
C ALA A 36 3.97 -12.61 -5.93
N HIS A 37 4.98 -12.87 -5.10
CA HIS A 37 4.98 -12.48 -3.69
C HIS A 37 4.91 -10.96 -3.52
N SER A 38 5.77 -10.21 -4.22
CA SER A 38 5.81 -8.74 -4.14
C SER A 38 4.47 -8.13 -4.57
N THR A 39 3.87 -8.67 -5.64
CA THR A 39 2.56 -8.26 -6.13
C THR A 39 1.46 -8.55 -5.09
N GLY A 40 1.50 -9.71 -4.44
CA GLY A 40 0.60 -10.05 -3.34
C GLY A 40 0.70 -9.07 -2.16
N LEU A 41 1.91 -8.70 -1.76
CA LEU A 41 2.14 -7.66 -0.74
C LEU A 41 1.63 -6.29 -1.20
N MET A 42 1.84 -5.93 -2.47
CA MET A 42 1.31 -4.69 -3.04
C MET A 42 -0.21 -4.64 -2.94
N PHE A 43 -0.90 -5.72 -3.28
CA PHE A 43 -2.36 -5.81 -3.14
C PHE A 43 -2.81 -5.70 -1.68
N ALA A 44 -2.14 -6.40 -0.77
CA ALA A 44 -2.43 -6.29 0.66
C ALA A 44 -2.27 -4.84 1.16
N ASN A 45 -1.15 -4.19 0.83
CA ASN A 45 -0.88 -2.80 1.19
C ASN A 45 -1.89 -1.82 0.56
N ALA A 46 -2.30 -2.06 -0.70
CA ALA A 46 -3.31 -1.24 -1.38
C ALA A 46 -4.67 -1.33 -0.69
N VAL A 47 -5.12 -2.55 -0.34
CA VAL A 47 -6.38 -2.77 0.38
C VAL A 47 -6.34 -2.15 1.77
N THR A 48 -5.23 -2.30 2.51
CA THR A 48 -5.04 -1.66 3.82
C THR A 48 -5.08 -0.14 3.70
N THR A 49 -4.40 0.44 2.70
CA THR A 49 -4.41 1.88 2.44
C THR A 49 -5.83 2.36 2.12
N GLN A 50 -6.57 1.62 1.30
CA GLN A 50 -7.95 1.96 0.96
C GLN A 50 -8.89 1.88 2.17
N ASN A 51 -8.73 0.88 3.05
CA ASN A 51 -9.48 0.81 4.31
C ASN A 51 -9.15 1.99 5.23
N ASN A 52 -7.88 2.35 5.38
CA ASN A 52 -7.47 3.51 6.16
C ASN A 52 -8.06 4.81 5.59
N GLN A 53 -8.11 4.98 4.26
CA GLN A 53 -8.77 6.12 3.64
C GLN A 53 -10.28 6.17 3.94
N ASN A 54 -10.98 5.03 3.89
CA ASN A 54 -12.40 4.97 4.23
C ASN A 54 -12.65 5.37 5.69
N ILE A 55 -11.84 4.87 6.62
CA ILE A 55 -11.90 5.25 8.03
C ILE A 55 -11.64 6.75 8.20
N LEU A 56 -10.63 7.28 7.51
CA LEU A 56 -10.27 8.69 7.60
C LEU A 56 -11.37 9.60 7.01
N ALA A 57 -12.01 9.17 5.92
CA ALA A 57 -13.17 9.86 5.34
C ALA A 57 -14.37 9.86 6.30
N GLN A 58 -14.66 8.73 6.96
CA GLN A 58 -15.71 8.64 7.97
C GLN A 58 -15.39 9.50 9.19
N ALA A 59 -14.15 9.46 9.68
CA ALA A 59 -13.69 10.30 10.77
C ALA A 59 -13.81 11.79 10.44
N ALA A 60 -13.38 12.21 9.24
CA ALA A 60 -13.51 13.59 8.78
C ALA A 60 -14.98 14.03 8.70
N THR A 61 -15.87 13.16 8.24
CA THR A 61 -17.32 13.43 8.21
C THR A 61 -17.86 13.62 9.61
N THR A 62 -17.53 12.72 10.54
CA THR A 62 -17.93 12.83 11.95
C THR A 62 -17.40 14.11 12.60
N GLN A 63 -16.14 14.48 12.37
CA GLN A 63 -15.57 15.74 12.87
C GLN A 63 -16.29 16.96 12.28
N GLY A 64 -16.60 16.94 10.97
CA GLY A 64 -17.37 17.99 10.33
C GLY A 64 -18.76 18.16 10.94
N VAL A 65 -19.46 17.04 11.20
CA VAL A 65 -20.77 17.04 11.87
C VAL A 65 -20.67 17.59 13.29
N MET A 66 -19.66 17.18 14.08
CA MET A 66 -19.45 17.73 15.43
C MET A 66 -19.18 19.24 15.40
N GLN A 67 -18.43 19.72 14.41
CA GLN A 67 -18.15 21.15 14.26
C GLN A 67 -19.42 21.95 13.93
N ILE A 68 -20.27 21.43 13.03
CA ILE A 68 -21.57 22.06 12.70
C ILE A 68 -22.46 22.14 13.95
N TYR A 69 -22.65 21.03 14.67
CA TYR A 69 -23.47 21.02 15.88
C TYR A 69 -22.94 21.96 16.97
N SER A 70 -21.62 22.08 17.11
CA SER A 70 -21.00 23.00 18.07
C SER A 70 -21.28 24.47 17.71
N ILE A 71 -21.22 24.82 16.42
CA ILE A 71 -21.52 26.18 15.94
C ILE A 71 -22.99 26.53 16.17
N ASP A 72 -23.92 25.61 15.88
CA ASP A 72 -25.35 25.83 16.09
C ASP A 72 -25.66 26.06 17.58
N THR A 73 -25.07 25.25 18.47
CA THR A 73 -25.23 25.39 19.93
C THR A 73 -24.71 26.74 20.43
N ILE A 74 -23.54 27.19 19.95
CA ILE A 74 -22.98 28.50 20.31
C ILE A 74 -23.86 29.63 19.76
N SER A 75 -24.38 29.49 18.54
CA SER A 75 -25.23 30.51 17.91
C SER A 75 -26.54 30.69 18.67
N ASP A 76 -27.18 29.60 19.09
CA ASP A 76 -28.37 29.62 19.92
C ASP A 76 -28.08 30.25 21.30
N ALA A 77 -26.95 29.90 21.93
CA ALA A 77 -26.51 30.52 23.17
C ALA A 77 -26.29 32.04 23.03
N ILE A 78 -25.68 32.50 21.93
CA ILE A 78 -25.50 33.94 21.64
C ILE A 78 -26.85 34.62 21.45
N ALA A 79 -27.79 34.00 20.73
CA ALA A 79 -29.13 34.54 20.52
C ALA A 79 -29.87 34.76 21.86
N VAL A 80 -29.78 33.80 22.78
CA VAL A 80 -30.34 33.93 24.15
C VAL A 80 -29.69 35.07 24.92
N VAL A 81 -28.35 35.21 24.86
CA VAL A 81 -27.64 36.31 25.53
C VAL A 81 -28.07 37.67 24.99
N GLN A 82 -28.26 37.81 23.67
CA GLN A 82 -28.74 39.06 23.06
C GLN A 82 -30.17 39.40 23.50
N MET A 83 -31.07 38.41 23.58
CA MET A 83 -32.43 38.62 24.10
C MET A 83 -32.42 39.14 25.54
N LEU A 84 -31.57 38.57 26.41
CA LEU A 84 -31.42 39.02 27.79
C LEU A 84 -30.86 40.44 27.89
N GLN A 85 -29.89 40.80 27.06
CA GLN A 85 -29.32 42.16 27.02
C GLN A 85 -30.33 43.19 26.50
N GLY A 86 -31.11 42.85 25.47
CA GLY A 86 -32.19 43.70 24.96
C GLY A 86 -33.32 43.90 25.98
N SER A 87 -33.60 42.89 26.81
CA SER A 87 -34.58 42.97 27.91
C SER A 87 -34.14 43.90 29.06
N GLN A 88 -32.84 44.17 29.23
CA GLN A 88 -32.32 45.05 30.28
C GLN A 88 -32.26 46.54 29.86
N ALA A 89 -32.58 46.85 28.59
CA ALA A 89 -32.51 48.20 28.02
C ALA A 89 -33.87 48.91 27.92
N THR A 90 -34.93 48.37 28.53
CA THR A 90 -36.26 49.01 28.68
C THR A 90 -36.62 49.05 30.15
#